data_AF-A0A158NQA8-F1
#
_entry.id   AF-A0A158NQA8-F1
#
_cell.length_a   1.000
_cell.length_b   1.000
_cell.length_c   1.000
_cell.angle_alpha   90.00
_cell.angle_beta   90.00
_cell.angle_gamma   90.00
#
_symmetry.space_group_name_H-M   'P 1'
#
loop_
_entity.id
_entity.type
_entity.pdbx_description
1 polymer ?
#
loop_
_entity_poly.entity_id
_entity_poly.type
_entity_poly.pdbx_seq_one_letter_code
_entity_poly.pdbx_strand_id
1 'polypeptide(L)'
;MLKQLQMGMRAFLLMASRVWTCICFLLKKQVRAISQMQPVKYEIFPLSPLSRHRLSIVKRKVLVLDLDETLIHSHHDGVARPTVRPGTPPDFVLKVTIDRHPVRFFVHKRPHVDFFLDIVSQW
;
A
#
# COMPACT_ATOMS: atom_id res chain seq x y z
N MET A 1 -4.99 -57.56 8.76
CA MET A 1 -5.82 -56.58 8.04
C MET A 1 -6.13 -55.32 8.86
N LEU A 2 -6.78 -55.41 10.03
CA LEU A 2 -7.17 -54.23 10.83
C LEU A 2 -5.99 -53.31 11.24
N LYS A 3 -4.85 -53.90 11.64
CA LYS A 3 -3.64 -53.15 12.02
C LYS A 3 -2.99 -52.40 10.85
N GLN A 4 -3.00 -52.98 9.65
CA GLN A 4 -2.48 -52.31 8.44
C GLN A 4 -3.38 -51.14 8.03
N LEU A 5 -4.70 -51.29 8.14
CA LEU A 5 -5.66 -50.21 7.90
C LEU A 5 -5.46 -49.06 8.90
N GLN A 6 -5.25 -49.38 10.17
CA GLN A 6 -4.98 -48.39 11.23
C GLN A 6 -3.67 -47.63 11.01
N MET A 7 -2.62 -48.31 10.54
CA MET A 7 -1.34 -47.70 10.17
C MET A 7 -1.50 -46.78 8.95
N GLY A 8 -2.24 -47.21 7.92
CA GLY A 8 -2.54 -46.40 6.74
C GLY A 8 -3.30 -45.12 7.07
N MET A 9 -4.32 -45.22 7.94
CA MET A 9 -5.08 -44.06 8.40
C MET A 9 -4.23 -43.08 9.20
N ARG A 10 -3.33 -43.58 10.08
CA ARG A 10 -2.37 -42.73 10.81
C ARG A 10 -1.40 -42.02 9.86
N ALA A 11 -0.87 -42.72 8.87
CA ALA A 11 0.01 -42.14 7.86
C ALA A 11 -0.72 -41.05 7.04
N PHE A 12 -1.97 -41.31 6.64
CA PHE A 12 -2.81 -40.32 5.96
C PHE A 12 -3.06 -39.07 6.82
N LEU A 13 -3.42 -39.24 8.10
CA LEU A 13 -3.62 -38.13 9.03
C LEU A 13 -2.34 -37.31 9.24
N LEU A 14 -1.18 -37.96 9.34
CA LEU A 14 0.11 -37.27 9.43
C LEU A 14 0.42 -36.48 8.15
N MET A 15 0.18 -37.07 6.98
CA MET A 15 0.36 -36.40 5.69
C MET A 15 -0.59 -35.19 5.56
N ALA A 16 -1.87 -35.36 5.89
CA ALA A 16 -2.86 -34.30 5.91
C ALA A 16 -2.46 -33.16 6.87
N SER A 17 -1.94 -33.48 8.06
CA SER A 17 -1.42 -32.50 9.01
C SER A 17 -0.23 -31.70 8.45
N ARG A 18 0.70 -32.36 7.74
CA ARG A 18 1.82 -31.69 7.07
C ARG A 18 1.35 -30.77 5.95
N VAL A 19 0.41 -31.23 5.12
CA VAL A 19 -0.22 -30.42 4.06
C VAL A 19 -0.94 -29.20 4.66
N TRP A 20 -1.72 -29.41 5.71
CA TRP A 20 -2.42 -28.35 6.43
C TRP A 20 -1.46 -27.30 7.00
N THR A 21 -0.35 -27.75 7.59
CA THR A 21 0.69 -26.86 8.12
C THR A 21 1.33 -26.03 7.01
N CYS A 22 1.60 -26.65 5.85
CA CYS A 22 2.14 -25.95 4.67
C CYS A 22 1.16 -24.89 4.15
N ILE A 23 -0.12 -25.24 4.00
CA ILE A 23 -1.18 -24.30 3.58
C ILE A 23 -1.27 -23.13 4.57
N CYS A 24 -1.34 -23.41 5.88
CA CYS A 24 -1.34 -22.38 6.92
C CYS A 24 -0.12 -21.46 6.84
N PHE A 25 1.07 -22.00 6.56
CA PHE A 25 2.28 -21.21 6.40
C PHE A 25 2.21 -20.28 5.19
N LEU A 26 1.75 -20.78 4.03
CA LEU A 26 1.58 -19.98 2.83
C LEU A 26 0.56 -18.84 3.05
N LEU A 27 -0.58 -19.15 3.67
CA LEU A 27 -1.58 -18.14 4.01
C LEU A 27 -1.01 -17.08 4.97
N LYS A 28 -0.34 -17.49 6.05
CA LYS A 28 0.32 -16.56 6.98
C LYS A 28 1.40 -15.71 6.31
N LYS A 29 2.11 -16.27 5.32
CA LYS A 29 3.09 -15.52 4.52
C LYS A 29 2.40 -14.43 3.70
N GLN A 30 1.30 -14.77 3.02
CA GLN A 30 0.54 -13.79 2.24
C GLN A 30 -0.13 -12.73 3.12
N VAL A 31 -0.73 -13.12 4.25
CA VAL A 31 -1.34 -12.17 5.21
C VAL A 31 -0.30 -11.20 5.75
N ARG A 32 0.91 -11.67 6.08
CA ARG A 32 1.99 -10.78 6.53
C ARG A 32 2.40 -9.79 5.43
N ALA A 33 2.53 -10.25 4.18
CA ALA A 33 2.85 -9.37 3.06
C ALA A 33 1.78 -8.30 2.85
N ILE A 34 0.49 -8.67 2.89
CA ILE A 34 -0.63 -7.74 2.78
C ILE A 34 -0.62 -6.75 3.96
N SER A 35 -0.44 -7.25 5.18
CA SER A 35 -0.44 -6.43 6.39
C SER A 35 0.71 -5.41 6.39
N GLN A 36 1.88 -5.76 5.86
CA GLN A 36 3.02 -4.85 5.72
C GLN A 36 2.79 -3.74 4.70
N MET A 37 1.90 -3.96 3.71
CA MET A 37 1.52 -2.95 2.72
C MET A 37 0.33 -2.10 3.15
N GLN A 38 -0.34 -2.41 4.26
CA GLN A 38 -1.44 -1.58 4.75
C GLN A 38 -0.89 -0.31 5.41
N PRO A 39 -1.46 0.87 5.11
CA PRO A 39 -1.14 2.09 5.87
C PRO A 39 -1.58 1.95 7.32
N VAL A 40 -0.83 2.57 8.23
CA VAL A 40 -1.33 2.84 9.58
C VAL A 40 -2.49 3.83 9.45
N LYS A 41 -3.71 3.35 9.70
CA LYS A 41 -4.90 4.19 9.77
C LYS A 41 -5.16 4.55 11.23
N TYR A 42 -5.34 5.84 11.51
CA TYR A 42 -5.74 6.31 12.82
C TYR A 42 -7.27 6.40 12.87
N GLU A 43 -7.87 5.98 13.99
CA GLU A 43 -9.28 6.25 14.24
C GLU A 43 -9.47 7.76 14.42
N ILE A 44 -10.38 8.34 13.63
CA ILE A 44 -10.70 9.77 13.70
C ILE A 44 -11.71 9.95 14.83
N PHE A 45 -11.23 10.38 15.99
CA PHE A 45 -12.10 10.70 17.11
C PHE A 45 -12.77 12.07 16.90
N PRO A 46 -14.08 12.19 17.18
CA PRO A 46 -14.74 13.48 17.09
C PRO A 46 -14.17 14.46 18.11
N LEU A 47 -14.00 15.70 17.70
CA LEU A 47 -13.59 16.79 18.59
C LEU A 47 -14.61 16.97 19.72
N SER A 48 -14.13 17.16 20.95
CA SER A 48 -14.98 17.59 22.05
C SER A 48 -15.64 18.94 21.73
N PRO A 49 -16.82 19.26 22.30
CA PRO A 49 -17.49 20.53 22.06
C PRO A 49 -16.58 21.75 22.29
N LEU A 50 -15.76 21.71 23.36
CA LEU A 50 -14.81 22.77 23.68
C LEU A 50 -13.73 22.91 22.61
N SER A 51 -13.13 21.81 22.15
CA SER A 51 -12.10 21.85 21.10
C SER A 51 -12.67 22.34 19.78
N ARG A 52 -13.88 21.91 19.42
CA ARG A 52 -14.59 22.39 18.22
C ARG A 52 -14.85 23.89 18.29
N HIS A 53 -15.29 24.40 19.44
CA HIS A 53 -15.51 25.83 19.64
C HIS A 53 -14.20 26.63 19.52
N ARG A 54 -13.13 26.18 20.17
CA ARG A 54 -11.79 26.81 20.03
C ARG A 54 -11.30 26.82 18.58
N LEU A 55 -11.50 25.73 17.85
CA LEU A 55 -11.15 25.64 16.43
C LEU A 55 -12.00 26.54 15.54
N SER A 56 -13.26 26.79 15.89
CA SER A 56 -14.13 27.71 15.14
C SER A 56 -13.71 29.18 15.23
N ILE A 57 -12.99 29.55 16.28
CA ILE A 57 -12.52 30.92 16.52
C ILE A 57 -11.19 31.19 15.79
N VAL A 58 -10.38 30.15 15.55
CA VAL A 58 -9.10 30.28 14.86
C VAL A 58 -9.26 30.01 13.37
N LYS A 59 -8.48 30.72 12.54
CA LYS A 59 -8.44 30.48 11.09
C LYS A 59 -7.80 29.11 10.80
N ARG A 60 -8.30 28.41 9.77
CA ARG A 60 -7.66 27.20 9.23
C ARG A 60 -6.21 27.47 8.84
N LYS A 61 -5.37 26.46 9.05
CA LYS A 61 -3.95 26.51 8.67
C LYS A 61 -3.81 26.32 7.17
N VAL A 62 -2.77 26.91 6.60
CA VAL A 62 -2.38 26.70 5.20
C VAL A 62 -1.23 25.71 5.19
N LEU A 63 -1.41 24.57 4.52
CA LEU A 63 -0.38 23.58 4.28
C LEU A 63 0.07 23.68 2.82
N VAL A 64 1.33 24.03 2.60
CA VAL A 64 1.93 24.04 1.26
C VAL A 64 2.54 22.67 1.02
N LEU A 65 2.12 22.01 -0.06
CA LEU A 65 2.58 20.68 -0.45
C LEU A 65 3.35 20.77 -1.76
N ASP A 66 4.57 20.24 -1.75
CA ASP A 66 5.33 19.99 -2.97
C ASP A 66 4.84 18.72 -3.67
N LEU A 67 5.11 18.59 -4.97
CA LEU A 67 4.62 17.50 -5.81
C LEU A 67 5.69 16.43 -6.07
N ASP A 68 6.76 16.79 -6.78
CA ASP A 68 7.79 15.84 -7.22
C ASP A 68 8.68 15.44 -6.03
N GLU A 69 9.03 14.16 -5.95
CA GLU A 69 9.74 13.57 -4.81
C GLU A 69 9.02 13.70 -3.44
N THR A 70 7.83 14.30 -3.41
CA THR A 70 7.03 14.52 -2.18
C THR A 70 5.73 13.72 -2.19
N LEU A 71 4.87 13.94 -3.18
CA LEU A 71 3.59 13.24 -3.35
C LEU A 71 3.64 12.21 -4.48
N ILE A 72 4.45 12.47 -5.51
CA ILE A 72 4.66 11.60 -6.66
C ILE A 72 6.14 11.50 -6.99
N HIS A 73 6.49 10.47 -7.75
CA HIS A 73 7.79 10.35 -8.40
C HIS A 73 7.58 10.15 -9.89
N SER A 74 8.19 11.00 -10.71
CA SER A 74 8.10 10.88 -12.17
C SER A 74 9.46 10.58 -12.81
N HIS A 75 9.46 9.81 -13.90
CA HIS A 75 10.63 9.64 -14.76
C HIS A 75 10.19 9.61 -16.24
N HIS A 76 11.09 9.98 -17.13
CA HIS A 76 10.82 10.01 -18.58
C HIS A 76 11.56 8.89 -19.30
N ASP A 77 11.11 8.56 -20.52
CA ASP A 77 11.73 7.57 -21.40
C ASP A 77 13.26 7.76 -21.47
N GLY A 78 14.03 6.71 -21.14
CA GLY A 78 15.50 6.70 -21.24
C GLY A 78 16.27 6.96 -19.95
N VAL A 79 15.62 7.41 -18.86
CA VAL A 79 16.26 7.59 -17.56
C VAL A 79 15.68 6.62 -16.54
N ALA A 80 16.34 5.46 -16.39
CA ALA A 80 15.98 4.48 -15.36
C ALA A 80 16.38 5.01 -13.98
N ARG A 81 15.41 5.25 -13.09
CA ARG A 81 15.70 5.59 -11.69
C ARG A 81 15.78 4.32 -10.84
N PRO A 82 16.83 4.18 -10.00
CA PRO A 82 17.01 2.99 -9.14
C PRO A 82 16.01 2.91 -7.97
N THR A 83 15.25 3.98 -7.70
CA THR A 83 14.31 4.07 -6.58
C THR A 83 13.00 3.32 -6.82
N VAL A 84 12.67 3.00 -8.07
CA VAL A 84 11.51 2.16 -8.42
C VAL A 84 12.02 0.78 -8.80
N ARG A 85 11.42 -0.27 -8.22
CA ARG A 85 11.79 -1.64 -8.58
C ARG A 85 11.56 -1.83 -10.08
N PRO A 86 12.54 -2.36 -10.83
CA PRO A 86 12.35 -2.66 -12.24
C PRO A 86 11.11 -3.52 -12.43
N GLY A 87 10.17 -3.04 -13.26
CA GLY A 87 8.91 -3.75 -13.56
C GLY A 87 7.70 -3.34 -12.73
N THR A 88 7.79 -2.40 -11.78
CA THR A 88 6.59 -1.79 -11.19
C THR A 88 5.86 -0.95 -12.26
N PRO A 89 4.58 -1.23 -12.53
CA PRO A 89 3.82 -0.43 -13.49
C PRO A 89 3.56 0.97 -12.92
N PRO A 90 3.59 2.02 -13.77
CA PRO A 90 3.26 3.37 -13.36
C PRO A 90 1.75 3.50 -13.08
N ASP A 91 1.39 4.37 -12.14
CA ASP A 91 0.00 4.71 -11.85
C ASP A 91 -0.60 5.56 -12.99
N PHE A 92 0.21 6.45 -13.56
CA PHE A 92 -0.19 7.28 -14.70
C PHE A 92 0.93 7.39 -15.73
N VAL A 93 0.54 7.51 -17.01
CA VAL A 93 1.46 7.82 -18.10
C VAL A 93 1.00 9.11 -18.76
N LEU A 94 1.81 10.16 -18.62
CA LEU A 94 1.55 11.46 -19.23
C LEU A 94 2.37 11.58 -20.51
N LYS A 95 1.70 11.89 -21.62
CA LYS A 95 2.35 12.15 -22.91
C LYS A 95 2.39 13.65 -23.12
N VAL A 96 3.58 14.24 -23.12
CA VAL A 96 3.79 15.68 -23.24
C VAL A 96 4.69 15.95 -24.43
N THR A 97 4.39 16.98 -25.21
CA THR A 97 5.28 17.42 -26.29
C THR A 97 6.14 18.57 -25.79
N ILE A 98 7.45 18.37 -25.72
CA ILE A 98 8.43 19.38 -25.31
C ILE A 98 9.28 19.69 -26.53
N ASP A 99 9.30 20.96 -26.98
CA ASP A 99 10.08 21.39 -28.16
C ASP A 99 9.88 20.49 -29.39
N ARG A 100 8.61 20.12 -29.68
CA ARG A 100 8.20 19.21 -30.77
C ARG A 100 8.61 17.74 -30.61
N HIS A 101 9.22 17.38 -29.48
CA HIS A 101 9.56 15.99 -29.15
C HIS A 101 8.51 15.41 -28.20
N PRO A 102 7.83 14.30 -28.58
CA PRO A 102 6.91 13.62 -27.69
C PRO A 102 7.69 12.88 -26.60
N VAL A 103 7.46 13.25 -25.35
CA VAL A 103 8.06 12.65 -24.15
C VAL A 103 6.97 11.98 -23.33
N ARG A 104 7.23 10.76 -22.84
CA ARG A 104 6.36 10.08 -21.89
C ARG A 104 6.93 10.20 -20.49
N PHE A 105 6.11 10.65 -19.56
CA PHE A 105 6.38 10.63 -18.13
C PHE A 105 5.61 9.50 -17.48
N PHE A 106 6.33 8.66 -16.77
CA PHE A 106 5.81 7.58 -15.94
C PHE A 106 5.74 8.07 -14.51
N VAL A 107 4.53 8.21 -13.98
CA VAL A 107 4.27 8.78 -12.66
C VAL A 107 3.88 7.67 -11.70
N HIS A 108 4.57 7.61 -10.57
CA HIS A 108 4.28 6.74 -9.44
C HIS A 108 3.79 7.58 -8.27
N LYS A 109 2.67 7.20 -7.68
CA LYS A 109 2.16 7.83 -6.48
C LYS A 109 2.99 7.38 -5.28
N ARG A 110 3.23 8.31 -4.34
CA ARG A 110 3.76 7.91 -3.04
C ARG A 110 2.74 6.99 -2.36
N PRO A 111 3.17 5.87 -1.75
CA PRO A 111 2.25 5.00 -1.03
C PRO A 111 1.38 5.79 -0.06
N HIS A 112 0.06 5.52 -0.10
CA HIS A 112 -0.94 6.13 0.79
C HIS A 112 -1.19 7.63 0.59
N VAL A 113 -0.74 8.22 -0.52
CA VAL A 113 -0.95 9.64 -0.80
C VAL A 113 -2.43 10.06 -0.79
N ASP A 114 -3.35 9.22 -1.27
CA ASP A 114 -4.78 9.54 -1.29
C ASP A 114 -5.36 9.67 0.13
N PHE A 115 -5.01 8.72 1.00
CA PHE A 115 -5.42 8.74 2.40
C PHE A 115 -4.81 9.95 3.11
N PHE A 116 -3.53 10.24 2.86
CA PHE A 116 -2.88 11.42 3.41
C PHE A 116 -3.64 12.71 3.03
N LEU A 117 -3.95 12.89 1.73
CA LEU A 117 -4.66 14.07 1.23
C LEU A 117 -6.09 14.18 1.80
N ASP A 118 -6.80 13.05 1.93
CA ASP A 118 -8.12 13.01 2.56
C ASP A 118 -8.07 13.51 4.02
N ILE A 119 -7.10 13.04 4.81
CA ILE A 119 -6.96 13.43 6.22
C ILE A 119 -6.54 14.89 6.37
N VAL A 120 -5.50 15.36 5.67
CA VAL A 120 -5.01 16.73 5.83
C VAL A 120 -6.01 17.77 5.34
N SER A 121 -6.90 17.41 4.40
CA SER A 121 -7.97 18.31 3.93
C SER A 121 -9.03 18.63 5.00
N GLN A 122 -9.14 17.80 6.05
CA GLN A 122 -10.10 18.00 7.14
C GLN A 122 -9.62 19.05 8.16
N TRP A 123 -8.33 19.34 8.18
CA TRP A 123 -7.65 20.14 9.21
C TRP A 123 -7.65 21.66 8.91
#